data_AF-A0A966WXV0-F1
#
_entry.id   AF-A0A966WXV0-F1
#
_cell.length_a   1.000
_cell.length_b   1.000
_cell.length_c   1.000
_cell.angle_alpha   90.00
_cell.angle_beta   90.00
_cell.angle_gamma   90.00
#
_symmetry.space_group_name_H-M   'P 1'
#
loop_
_entity.id
_entity.type
_entity.pdbx_description
1 polymer ?
#
loop_
_entity_poly.entity_id
_entity_poly.type
_entity_poly.pdbx_seq_one_letter_code
_entity_poly.pdbx_strand_id
1 'polypeptide(L)'
;MGVSGWAADQVAAAAERIAPWRQQHTAQVRPRLARVLEAFAAERLGTQHFASVSGYGHGDQGREVLDRVFARVLQAEAAAVRLQFVSGTHAIAAALFGVLRPGDR
;
A
#
# COMPACT_ATOMS: atom_id res chain seq x y z
N MET A 1 25.86 3.25 -25.03
CA MET A 1 26.91 2.81 -24.08
C MET A 1 26.63 1.36 -23.72
N GLY A 2 27.48 0.44 -24.17
CA GLY A 2 27.38 -0.97 -23.79
C GLY A 2 27.87 -1.16 -22.36
N VAL A 3 27.11 -1.89 -21.55
CA VAL A 3 27.56 -2.33 -20.22
C VAL A 3 28.82 -3.17 -20.42
N SER A 4 29.87 -2.96 -19.62
CA SER A 4 31.11 -3.73 -19.75
C SER A 4 30.86 -5.21 -19.46
N GLY A 5 31.60 -6.12 -20.12
CA GLY A 5 31.50 -7.56 -19.88
C GLY A 5 31.68 -7.91 -18.39
N TRP A 6 32.65 -7.26 -17.74
CA TRP A 6 32.86 -7.38 -16.29
C TRP A 6 31.59 -7.04 -15.48
N ALA A 7 30.91 -5.93 -15.78
CA ALA A 7 29.71 -5.55 -15.05
C ALA A 7 28.55 -6.54 -15.28
N ALA A 8 28.43 -7.11 -16.49
CA ALA A 8 27.45 -8.15 -16.78
C ALA A 8 27.72 -9.42 -15.95
N ASP A 9 28.97 -9.85 -15.85
CA ASP A 9 29.36 -11.03 -15.06
C ASP A 9 29.07 -10.83 -13.56
N GLN A 10 29.36 -9.62 -13.04
CA GLN A 10 29.07 -9.28 -11.65
C GLN A 10 27.57 -9.29 -11.34
N VAL A 11 26.73 -8.82 -12.27
CA VAL A 11 25.27 -8.87 -12.13
C VAL A 11 24.76 -10.31 -12.17
N ALA A 12 25.27 -11.15 -13.08
CA ALA A 12 24.89 -12.55 -13.16
C ALA A 12 25.24 -13.30 -11.86
N ALA A 13 26.46 -13.13 -11.36
CA ALA A 13 26.90 -13.73 -10.10
C ALA A 13 26.10 -13.22 -8.89
N ALA A 14 25.68 -11.94 -8.88
CA ALA A 14 24.77 -11.42 -7.86
C ALA A 14 23.38 -12.04 -7.96
N ALA A 15 22.82 -12.18 -9.18
CA ALA A 15 21.50 -12.73 -9.43
C ALA A 15 21.38 -14.19 -8.97
N GLU A 16 22.42 -14.99 -9.16
CA GLU A 16 22.52 -16.37 -8.66
C GLU A 16 22.57 -16.39 -7.12
N ARG A 17 23.41 -15.56 -6.50
CA ARG A 17 23.50 -15.48 -5.02
C ARG A 17 22.17 -15.12 -4.36
N ILE A 18 21.37 -14.24 -4.98
CA ILE A 18 20.07 -13.82 -4.43
C ILE A 18 18.89 -14.67 -4.91
N ALA A 19 19.10 -15.64 -5.79
CA ALA A 19 18.04 -16.49 -6.35
C ALA A 19 17.10 -17.11 -5.28
N PRO A 20 17.59 -17.71 -4.17
CA PRO A 20 16.69 -18.29 -3.17
C PRO A 20 15.80 -17.24 -2.49
N TRP A 21 16.35 -16.06 -2.16
CA TRP A 21 15.60 -14.95 -1.58
C TRP A 21 14.55 -14.43 -2.57
N ARG A 22 14.91 -14.26 -3.84
CA ARG A 22 13.96 -13.84 -4.88
C ARG A 22 12.79 -14.81 -4.99
N GLN A 23 13.06 -16.12 -5.02
CA GLN A 23 12.03 -17.14 -5.08
C GLN A 23 11.07 -17.05 -3.88
N GLN A 24 11.62 -16.90 -2.66
CA GLN A 24 10.81 -16.72 -1.45
C GLN A 24 9.97 -15.43 -1.50
N HIS A 25 10.56 -14.31 -1.91
CA HIS A 25 9.85 -13.03 -2.03
C HIS A 25 8.71 -13.12 -3.05
N THR A 26 8.97 -13.68 -4.22
CA THR A 26 7.96 -13.85 -5.29
C THR A 26 6.85 -14.78 -4.84
N ALA A 27 7.15 -15.87 -4.13
CA ALA A 27 6.14 -16.81 -3.63
C ALA A 27 5.10 -16.14 -2.73
N GLN A 28 5.49 -15.09 -2.00
CA GLN A 28 4.59 -14.34 -1.11
C GLN A 28 3.72 -13.30 -1.85
N VAL A 29 3.97 -13.00 -3.12
CA VAL A 29 3.17 -12.04 -3.90
C VAL A 29 1.76 -12.59 -4.13
N ARG A 30 1.64 -13.87 -4.52
CA ARG A 30 0.34 -14.51 -4.80
C ARG A 30 -0.65 -14.42 -3.63
N PRO A 31 -0.32 -14.86 -2.39
CA PRO A 31 -1.26 -14.76 -1.27
C PRO A 31 -1.59 -13.30 -0.90
N ARG A 32 -0.64 -12.36 -1.06
CA ARG A 32 -0.91 -10.94 -0.81
C ARG A 32 -1.89 -10.35 -1.83
N LEU A 33 -1.74 -10.68 -3.11
CA LEU A 33 -2.69 -10.27 -4.14
C LEU A 33 -4.07 -10.88 -3.91
N ALA A 34 -4.15 -12.16 -3.53
CA ALA A 34 -5.41 -12.79 -3.16
C ALA A 34 -6.13 -12.02 -2.04
N ARG A 35 -5.41 -11.64 -0.97
CA ARG A 35 -5.96 -10.82 0.12
C ARG A 35 -6.53 -9.48 -0.36
N VAL A 36 -5.85 -8.82 -1.30
CA VAL A 36 -6.34 -7.55 -1.89
C VAL A 36 -7.61 -7.78 -2.71
N LEU A 37 -7.63 -8.81 -3.56
CA LEU A 37 -8.80 -9.14 -4.38
C LEU A 37 -10.01 -9.56 -3.54
N GLU A 38 -9.78 -10.33 -2.48
CA GLU A 38 -10.81 -10.70 -1.51
C GLU A 38 -11.38 -9.47 -0.81
N ALA A 39 -10.53 -8.52 -0.41
CA ALA A 39 -10.99 -7.26 0.18
C ALA A 39 -11.83 -6.43 -0.81
N PHE A 40 -11.42 -6.33 -2.07
CA PHE A 40 -12.21 -5.65 -3.10
C PHE A 40 -13.59 -6.29 -3.28
N ALA A 41 -13.63 -7.62 -3.38
CA ALA A 41 -14.89 -8.36 -3.55
C ALA A 41 -15.81 -8.19 -2.34
N ALA A 42 -15.25 -8.30 -1.13
CA ALA A 42 -16.03 -8.24 0.10
C ALA A 42 -16.56 -6.83 0.41
N GLU A 43 -15.85 -5.78 0.00
CA GLU A 43 -16.33 -4.39 0.06
C GLU A 43 -17.18 -3.98 -1.16
N ARG A 44 -17.40 -4.92 -2.10
CA ARG A 44 -18.16 -4.72 -3.35
C ARG A 44 -17.64 -3.53 -4.16
N LEU A 45 -16.33 -3.41 -4.25
CA LEU A 45 -15.69 -2.39 -5.09
C LEU A 45 -16.18 -2.54 -6.53
N GLY A 46 -16.49 -1.41 -7.16
CA GLY A 46 -17.14 -1.36 -8.47
C GLY A 46 -16.91 0.01 -9.11
N THR A 47 -17.26 0.14 -10.39
CA THR A 47 -16.95 1.32 -11.22
C THR A 47 -17.53 2.62 -10.65
N GLN A 48 -18.66 2.57 -9.96
CA GLN A 48 -19.28 3.73 -9.30
C GLN A 48 -18.39 4.38 -8.23
N HIS A 49 -17.50 3.61 -7.60
CA HIS A 49 -16.58 4.10 -6.58
C HIS A 49 -15.41 4.90 -7.16
N PHE A 50 -15.26 4.94 -8.49
CA PHE A 50 -14.24 5.75 -9.17
C PHE A 50 -14.79 7.10 -9.67
N ALA A 51 -16.02 7.47 -9.27
CA ALA A 51 -16.57 8.78 -9.56
C ALA A 51 -15.82 9.88 -8.80
N SER A 52 -15.46 10.96 -9.49
CA SER A 52 -14.84 12.12 -8.86
C SER A 52 -15.86 12.92 -8.06
N VAL A 53 -15.48 13.35 -6.86
CA VAL A 53 -16.25 14.27 -6.02
C VAL A 53 -15.50 15.60 -5.92
N SER A 54 -16.22 16.72 -5.93
CA SER A 54 -15.66 18.07 -5.81
C SER A 54 -16.17 18.80 -4.56
N GLY A 55 -15.61 19.99 -4.29
CA GLY A 55 -15.99 20.79 -3.12
C GLY A 55 -15.59 20.13 -1.80
N TYR A 56 -16.50 20.12 -0.83
CA TYR A 56 -16.26 19.56 0.51
C TYR A 56 -16.09 18.04 0.54
N GLY A 57 -16.48 17.33 -0.52
CA GLY A 57 -16.31 15.88 -0.61
C GLY A 57 -17.24 15.07 0.30
N HIS A 58 -18.39 15.60 0.71
CA HIS A 58 -19.36 14.83 1.50
C HIS A 58 -19.97 13.67 0.69
N GLY A 59 -20.21 12.53 1.36
CA GLY A 59 -20.82 11.34 0.73
C GLY A 59 -19.97 10.68 -0.36
N ASP A 60 -18.66 10.88 -0.33
CA ASP A 60 -17.73 10.29 -1.28
C ASP A 60 -17.56 8.79 -1.02
N GLN A 61 -18.37 8.00 -1.72
CA GLN A 61 -18.38 6.54 -1.62
C GLN A 61 -17.04 5.92 -2.06
N GLY A 62 -16.32 6.56 -2.97
CA GLY A 62 -15.00 6.12 -3.42
C GLY A 62 -13.98 6.18 -2.30
N ARG A 63 -13.94 7.32 -1.59
CA ARG A 63 -13.09 7.49 -0.41
C ARG A 63 -13.47 6.54 0.72
N GLU A 64 -14.76 6.37 0.99
CA GLU A 64 -15.24 5.49 2.06
C GLU A 64 -14.94 4.01 1.78
N VAL A 65 -15.12 3.53 0.53
CA VAL A 65 -14.80 2.15 0.20
C VAL A 65 -13.30 1.89 0.22
N LEU A 66 -12.49 2.88 -0.17
CA LEU A 66 -11.03 2.78 -0.12
C LEU A 66 -10.53 2.53 1.31
N ASP A 67 -11.09 3.24 2.29
CA ASP A 67 -10.76 3.02 3.70
C ASP A 67 -11.12 1.61 4.16
N ARG A 68 -12.34 1.14 3.86
CA ARG A 68 -12.77 -0.19 4.28
C ARG A 68 -11.93 -1.29 3.65
N VAL A 69 -11.59 -1.14 2.36
CA VAL A 69 -10.68 -2.06 1.66
C VAL A 69 -9.32 -2.09 2.34
N PHE A 70 -8.71 -0.95 2.62
CA PHE A 70 -7.41 -0.90 3.29
C PHE A 70 -7.46 -1.44 4.72
N ALA A 71 -8.50 -1.13 5.48
CA ALA A 71 -8.72 -1.69 6.82
C ALA A 71 -8.78 -3.22 6.75
N ARG A 72 -9.53 -3.77 5.79
CA ARG A 72 -9.67 -5.21 5.58
C ARG A 72 -8.37 -5.88 5.14
N VAL A 73 -7.65 -5.27 4.19
CA VAL A 73 -6.34 -5.75 3.76
C VAL A 73 -5.35 -5.75 4.93
N LEU A 74 -5.25 -4.65 5.68
CA LEU A 74 -4.30 -4.52 6.78
C LEU A 74 -4.75 -5.20 8.08
N GLN A 75 -5.95 -5.79 8.10
CA GLN A 75 -6.56 -6.42 9.28
C GLN A 75 -6.69 -5.44 10.46
N ALA A 76 -7.08 -4.20 10.15
CA ALA A 76 -7.37 -3.15 11.10
C ALA A 76 -8.89 -2.93 11.20
N GLU A 77 -9.35 -2.35 12.31
CA GLU A 77 -10.75 -2.00 12.52
C GLU A 77 -11.20 -0.83 11.62
N ALA A 78 -10.28 0.10 11.35
CA ALA A 78 -10.49 1.27 10.51
C ALA A 78 -9.20 1.67 9.79
N ALA A 79 -9.33 2.43 8.70
CA ALA A 79 -8.21 3.04 8.00
C ALA A 79 -8.57 4.45 7.54
N ALA A 80 -7.54 5.27 7.30
CA ALA A 80 -7.67 6.59 6.70
C ALA A 80 -6.67 6.73 5.56
N VAL A 81 -7.11 6.48 4.32
CA VAL A 81 -6.29 6.58 3.11
C VAL A 81 -6.68 7.82 2.34
N ARG A 82 -5.76 8.79 2.27
CA ARG A 82 -6.07 10.17 1.91
C ARG A 82 -5.02 10.76 0.99
N LEU A 83 -5.48 11.47 -0.05
CA LEU A 83 -4.62 12.32 -0.89
C LEU A 83 -4.07 13.53 -0.11
N GLN A 84 -4.72 13.89 1.00
CA GLN A 84 -4.32 14.98 1.89
C GLN A 84 -3.01 14.68 2.64
N PHE A 85 -2.61 13.40 2.76
CA PHE A 85 -1.29 13.05 3.25
C PHE A 85 -0.25 13.20 2.15
N VAL A 86 0.53 14.28 2.21
CA VAL A 86 1.58 14.58 1.23
C VAL A 86 2.75 13.59 1.23
N SER A 87 2.92 12.80 2.30
CA SER A 87 3.98 11.79 2.41
C SER A 87 3.70 10.78 3.54
N GLY A 88 4.50 9.71 3.60
CA GLY A 88 4.49 8.78 4.72
C GLY A 88 4.87 9.45 6.05
N THR A 89 5.82 10.39 6.03
CA THR A 89 6.19 11.17 7.23
C THR A 89 5.01 11.98 7.76
N HIS A 90 4.21 12.59 6.87
CA HIS A 90 3.00 13.30 7.27
C HIS A 90 1.99 12.32 7.89
N ALA A 91 1.73 11.15 7.29
CA ALA A 91 0.80 10.17 7.85
C ALA A 91 1.22 9.70 9.26
N ILE A 92 2.50 9.39 9.47
CA ILE A 92 3.02 8.99 10.79
C ILE A 92 2.89 10.13 11.80
N ALA A 93 3.29 11.35 11.44
CA ALA A 93 3.17 12.51 12.32
C ALA A 93 1.71 12.77 12.70
N ALA A 94 0.77 12.74 11.74
CA ALA A 94 -0.64 12.93 11.99
C ALA A 94 -1.22 11.88 12.96
N ALA A 95 -0.81 10.61 12.81
CA ALA A 95 -1.21 9.56 13.75
C ALA A 95 -0.70 9.83 15.17
N LEU A 96 0.59 10.17 15.31
CA LEU A 96 1.21 10.46 16.60
C LEU A 96 0.57 11.68 17.28
N PHE A 97 0.44 12.81 16.57
CA PHE A 97 -0.20 14.02 17.11
C PHE A 97 -1.70 13.83 17.37
N GLY A 98 -2.37 12.91 16.68
CA GLY A 98 -3.76 12.58 16.93
C GLY A 98 -3.98 11.91 18.29
N VAL A 99 -3.07 11.01 18.69
CA VAL A 99 -3.23 10.18 19.89
C VAL A 99 -2.45 10.68 21.11
N LEU A 100 -1.30 11.32 20.93
CA LEU A 100 -0.46 11.80 22.05
C LEU A 100 -0.98 13.14 22.62
N ARG A 101 -0.73 13.35 23.91
CA ARG A 101 -1.01 14.57 24.67
C ARG A 101 0.27 15.03 25.41
N PRO A 102 0.32 16.31 25.86
CA PRO A 102 1.47 16.82 26.60
C PRO A 102 1.78 15.96 27.84
N GLY A 103 2.99 15.40 27.90
CA GLY A 103 3.46 14.54 28.98
C GLY A 103 3.49 13.04 28.67
N ASP A 104 2.85 12.59 27.58
CA ASP A 104 2.93 11.21 27.11
C ASP A 104 4.35 10.86 26.62
N ARG A 105 4.72 9.57 26.69
CA ARG A 105 6.04 9.03 26.26
C ARG A 105 5.87 7.84 25.33
#